data_AF-C4Z832-F1
#
_entry.id   AF-C4Z832-F1
#
_cell.length_a   1.000
_cell.length_b   1.000
_cell.length_c   1.000
_cell.angle_alpha   90.00
_cell.angle_beta   90.00
_cell.angle_gamma   90.00
#
_symmetry.space_group_name_H-M   'P 1'
#
loop_
_entity.id
_entity.type
_entity.pdbx_description
1 polymer ?
#
loop_
_entity_poly.entity_id
_entity_poly.type
_entity_poly.pdbx_seq_one_letter_code
_entity_poly.pdbx_strand_id
1 'polypeptide(L)' 'MSTEEYWYRCPKCGYPKMIKYRNDTRLRNFPGYCKRCKKESIITIEPRAK' A
#
# COMPACT_ATOMS: atom_id res chain seq x y z
N MET A 1 -14.93 -16.38 5.56
CA MET A 1 -14.60 -15.23 4.69
C MET A 1 -13.15 -14.84 4.96
N SER A 2 -12.23 -15.23 4.09
CA SER A 2 -10.79 -15.03 4.28
C SER A 2 -10.45 -13.57 3.97
N THR A 3 -10.33 -12.74 5.01
CA THR A 3 -9.90 -11.35 4.86
C THR A 3 -8.39 -11.35 4.65
N GLU A 4 -7.93 -11.49 3.41
CA GLU A 4 -6.49 -11.41 3.10
C GLU A 4 -6.03 -9.95 3.21
N GLU A 5 -5.21 -9.67 4.22
CA GLU A 5 -4.62 -8.37 4.47
C GLU A 5 -3.22 -8.30 3.86
N TYR A 6 -3.01 -7.33 2.97
CA TYR A 6 -1.76 -7.11 2.28
C TYR A 6 -1.05 -5.86 2.80
N TRP A 7 0.27 -5.86 2.68
CA TRP A 7 1.09 -4.72 3.01
C TRP A 7 1.79 -4.18 1.78
N TYR A 8 1.60 -2.89 1.53
CA TYR A 8 2.32 -2.19 0.49
C TYR A 8 3.75 -1.97 0.95
N ARG A 9 4.70 -2.43 0.13
CA ARG A 9 6.13 -2.26 0.41
C ARG A 9 6.59 -0.93 -0.18
N CYS A 10 7.41 -0.20 0.56
CA CYS A 10 7.95 1.06 0.04
C CYS A 10 8.87 0.80 -1.16
N PRO A 11 8.64 1.42 -2.34
CA PRO A 11 9.49 1.20 -3.51
C PRO A 11 10.91 1.77 -3.35
N LYS A 12 11.14 2.69 -2.40
CA LYS A 12 12.48 3.28 -2.17
C LYS A 12 13.37 2.47 -1.23
N CYS A 13 12.81 1.89 -0.16
CA CYS A 13 13.62 1.25 0.89
C CYS A 13 13.24 -0.20 1.18
N GLY A 14 12.26 -0.74 0.44
CA GLY A 14 11.75 -2.09 0.66
C GLY A 14 11.02 -2.29 2.00
N TYR A 15 10.69 -1.21 2.72
CA TYR A 15 10.03 -1.34 4.02
C TYR A 15 8.69 -2.07 3.88
N PRO A 16 8.48 -3.19 4.59
CA PRO A 16 7.39 -4.11 4.29
C PRO A 16 6.02 -3.60 4.74
N LYS A 17 5.95 -2.58 5.61
CA LYS A 17 4.71 -2.09 6.23
C LYS A 17 4.45 -0.61 5.94
N MET A 18 4.41 -0.21 4.66
CA MET A 18 4.12 1.19 4.32
C MET A 18 2.62 1.51 4.48
N ILE A 19 1.75 0.67 3.92
CA ILE A 19 0.29 0.78 4.04
C ILE A 19 -0.31 -0.61 4.18
N LYS A 20 -1.26 -0.78 5.10
CA LYS A 20 -2.08 -2.00 5.19
C LYS A 20 -3.32 -1.80 4.32
N TYR A 21 -3.58 -2.73 3.40
CA TYR A 21 -4.76 -2.69 2.52
C TYR A 21 -5.32 -4.10 2.35
N ARG A 22 -6.58 -4.20 1.93
CA ARG A 22 -7.23 -5.48 1.64
C ARG A 22 -7.35 -5.69 0.13
N ASN A 23 -7.62 -6.92 -0.30
CA ASN A 23 -7.74 -7.22 -1.73
C ASN A 23 -8.88 -6.46 -2.44
N ASP A 24 -9.92 -6.08 -1.68
CA ASP A 24 -11.06 -5.27 -2.13
C ASP A 24 -10.81 -3.76 -2.08
N THR A 25 -9.66 -3.33 -1.53
CA THR A 25 -9.36 -1.90 -1.36
C THR A 25 -8.86 -1.29 -2.66
N ARG A 26 -9.50 -0.19 -3.08
CA ARG A 26 -9.03 0.67 -4.17
C ARG A 26 -8.46 1.97 -3.61
N LEU A 27 -7.19 2.25 -3.86
CA LEU A 27 -6.54 3.53 -3.57
C LEU A 27 -6.10 4.16 -4.88
N ARG A 28 -6.46 5.41 -5.12
CA ARG A 28 -6.03 6.16 -6.29
C ARG A 28 -5.43 7.46 -5.83
N ASN A 29 -4.23 7.76 -6.32
CA ASN A 29 -3.50 8.98 -5.99
C ASN A 29 -3.29 9.22 -4.47
N PHE A 30 -3.15 8.14 -3.70
CA PHE A 30 -3.08 8.23 -2.24
C PHE A 30 -1.64 8.59 -1.80
N PRO A 31 -1.43 9.67 -1.03
CA PRO A 31 -0.10 10.00 -0.50
C PRO A 31 0.27 9.04 0.62
N GLY A 32 1.11 8.04 0.31
CA GLY A 32 1.66 7.14 1.30
C GLY A 32 2.94 7.69 1.89
N TYR A 33 2.96 7.89 3.21
CA TYR A 33 4.17 8.29 3.91
C TYR A 33 5.01 7.09 4.35
N CYS A 34 6.30 7.07 3.98
CA CYS A 34 7.23 6.08 4.49
C CYS A 34 8.00 6.64 5.69
N LYS A 35 7.78 6.08 6.89
CA LYS A 35 8.52 6.46 8.13
C LYS A 35 10.04 6.29 8.00
N ARG A 36 10.52 5.37 7.15
CA ARG A 36 11.95 5.08 6.97
C ARG A 36 12.62 6.06 5.99
N CYS A 37 11.96 6.37 4.87
CA CYS A 37 12.47 7.34 3.90
C CYS A 37 12.15 8.80 4.28
N LYS A 38 11.21 9.01 5.21
CA LYS A 38 10.63 10.31 5.56
C LYS A 38 10.13 11.08 4.34
N LYS A 39 9.58 10.35 3.37
CA LYS A 39 9.09 10.89 2.10
C LYS A 39 7.71 10.31 1.80
N GLU A 40 6.89 11.14 1.19
CA GLU A 40 5.60 10.75 0.65
C GLU A 40 5.79 10.22 -0.77
N SER A 41 4.95 9.27 -1.15
CA SER A 41 4.90 8.76 -2.52
C SER A 41 3.46 8.51 -2.88
N ILE A 42 3.09 8.86 -4.11
CA ILE A 42 1.76 8.60 -4.63
C ILE A 42 1.63 7.10 -4.86
N ILE A 43 0.68 6.48 -4.16
CA ILE A 43 0.38 5.06 -4.27
C ILE A 43 -0.96 4.91 -4.96
N THR A 44 -0.97 4.02 -5.95
CA THR A 44 -2.18 3.55 -6.59
C THR A 44 -2.26 2.05 -6.36
N ILE A 45 -3.34 1.59 -5.72
CA ILE A 45 -3.64 0.19 -5.48
C ILE A 45 -4.99 -0.07 -6.15
N GLU A 46 -4.99 -0.99 -7.09
CA GLU A 46 -6.21 -1.45 -7.73
C GLU A 46 -6.63 -2.77 -7.11
N PRO A 47 -7.93 -2.95 -6.79
CA PRO A 47 -8.42 -4.22 -6.30
C PRO A 47 -8.23 -5.25 -7.40
N ARG A 48 -7.75 -6.44 -7.04
CA ARG A 48 -7.73 -7.57 -7.96
C ARG A 48 -9.15 -8.09 -8.06
N ALA A 49 -9.96 -7.45 -8.91
CA ALA A 49 -11.24 -8.00 -9.31
C ALA A 49 -10.98 -9.36 -9.97
N LYS A 50 -11.56 -10.41 -9.39
CA LYS A 50 -11.62 -11.74 -9.99
C LYS A 50 -12.85 -11.81 -10.88
#